data_AF-A0A9X8VKQ1-F1
#
_entry.id   AF-A0A9X8VKQ1-F1
#
_cell.length_a   1.000
_cell.length_b   1.000
_cell.length_c   1.000
_cell.angle_alpha   90.00
_cell.angle_beta   90.00
_cell.angle_gamma   90.00
#
_symmetry.space_group_name_H-M   'P 1'
#
loop_
_entity.id
_entity.type
_entity.pdbx_description
1 polymer ?
#
loop_
_entity_poly.entity_id
_entity_poly.type
_entity_poly.pdbx_seq_one_letter_code
_entity_poly.pdbx_strand_id
1 'polypeptide(L)' 'TVYWFVDDIYLGSSASKKPIDWRPINNGRYRIRAVDDRGRADTRLVTIEWVN' A
#
# COMPACT_ATOMS: atom_id res chain seq x y z
N THR A 1 8.34 -9.62 8.36
CA THR A 1 8.29 -8.28 7.75
C THR A 1 7.16 -8.19 6.74
N VAL A 2 6.55 -7.03 6.55
CA VAL A 2 5.54 -6.79 5.49
C VAL A 2 6.11 -5.75 4.52
N TYR A 3 6.06 -6.05 3.23
CA TYR A 3 6.47 -5.19 2.12
C TYR A 3 5.23 -4.60 1.47
N TRP A 4 5.21 -3.28 1.32
CA TRP A 4 4.05 -2.51 0.87
C TRP A 4 4.26 -1.99 -0.55
N PHE A 5 3.20 -2.07 -1.34
CA PHE A 5 3.18 -1.61 -2.71
C PHE A 5 1.91 -0.80 -2.98
N VAL A 6 2.05 0.25 -3.79
CA VAL A 6 0.94 0.93 -4.44
C VAL A 6 1.10 0.67 -5.93
N ASP A 7 0.08 0.02 -6.50
CA ASP A 7 0.15 -0.58 -7.82
C ASP A 7 1.38 -1.52 -7.90
N ASP A 8 2.35 -1.19 -8.74
CA ASP A 8 3.60 -1.94 -8.90
C ASP A 8 4.81 -1.24 -8.26
N ILE A 9 4.58 -0.13 -7.56
CA ILE A 9 5.63 0.68 -6.92
C ILE A 9 5.84 0.20 -5.48
N TYR A 10 7.08 -0.16 -5.14
CA TYR A 10 7.47 -0.47 -3.77
C TYR A 10 7.52 0.80 -2.92
N LEU A 11 6.81 0.79 -1.79
CA LEU A 11 6.80 1.90 -0.85
C LEU A 11 7.83 1.75 0.28
N GLY A 12 8.08 0.52 0.71
CA GLY A 12 8.86 0.24 1.91
C GLY A 12 8.37 -0.98 2.66
N SER A 13 8.94 -1.19 3.84
CA SER A 13 8.62 -2.33 4.69
C SER A 13 8.30 -1.91 6.12
N SER A 14 7.42 -2.66 6.78
CA SER A 14 7.10 -2.47 8.20
C SER A 14 7.20 -3.79 8.98
N ALA A 15 7.25 -3.68 10.31
CA ALA A 15 7.03 -4.82 11.18
C ALA A 15 5.59 -5.33 11.04
N SER A 16 5.36 -6.61 11.39
CA SER A 16 4.01 -7.17 11.37
C SER A 16 3.07 -6.33 12.25
N LYS A 17 1.84 -6.11 11.78
CA LYS A 17 0.81 -5.28 12.43
C LYS A 17 1.20 -3.79 12.60
N LYS A 18 2.22 -3.30 11.90
CA LYS A 18 2.55 -1.88 11.80
C LYS A 18 2.22 -1.36 10.41
N PRO A 19 1.55 -0.20 10.29
CA PRO A 19 1.29 0.43 8.99
C PRO A 19 2.57 1.04 8.40
N ILE A 20 2.45 1.55 7.17
CA ILE A 20 3.40 2.48 6.56
C ILE A 20 2.64 3.75 6.19
N ASP A 21 3.30 4.90 6.32
CA ASP A 21 2.73 6.16 5.85
C ASP A 21 2.92 6.28 4.34
N TRP A 22 1.85 6.66 3.65
CA TRP A 22 1.86 6.91 2.22
C TRP A 22 0.95 8.10 1.91
N ARG A 23 1.44 9.00 1.06
CA ARG A 23 0.67 10.12 0.52
C ARG A 23 0.44 9.92 -0.97
N PRO A 24 -0.81 9.85 -1.45
CA PRO A 24 -1.10 9.76 -2.88
C PRO A 24 -0.70 11.05 -3.59
N ILE A 25 -0.17 10.92 -4.82
CA ILE A 25 0.24 12.06 -5.64
C ILE A 25 -0.98 12.73 -6.28
N ASN A 26 -1.97 11.94 -6.73
CA ASN A 26 -3.15 12.41 -7.44
C ASN A 26 -4.43 11.78 -6.89
N ASN A 27 -5.58 12.27 -7.35
CA ASN A 27 -6.84 11.53 -7.25
C ASN A 27 -6.77 10.25 -8.09
N GLY A 28 -7.57 9.25 -7.72
CA GLY A 28 -7.74 8.05 -8.52
C GLY A 28 -7.86 6.79 -7.70
N ARG A 29 -7.88 5.66 -8.42
CA ARG A 29 -7.96 4.33 -7.82
C ARG A 29 -6.57 3.70 -7.76
N TYR A 30 -6.19 3.23 -6.58
CA TYR A 30 -4.89 2.63 -6.31
C TYR A 30 -5.05 1.21 -5.80
N ARG A 31 -4.18 0.30 -6.28
CA ARG A 31 -4.09 -1.06 -5.76
C ARG A 31 -3.05 -1.12 -4.65
N ILE A 32 -3.49 -1.23 -3.41
CA ILE A 32 -2.60 -1.42 -2.25
C ILE A 32 -2.36 -2.91 -2.07
N ARG A 33 -1.10 -3.32 -2.04
CA ARG A 33 -0.69 -4.71 -1.78
C ARG A 33 0.29 -4.77 -0.61
N ALA A 34 0.02 -5.68 0.32
CA ALA A 34 0.91 -6.04 1.41
C ALA A 34 1.36 -7.49 1.21
N VAL A 35 2.66 -7.74 1.19
CA VAL A 35 3.25 -9.08 1.02
C VAL A 35 4.21 -9.34 2.17
N ASP A 36 4.09 -10.46 2.87
CA ASP A 36 5.05 -10.82 3.91
C ASP A 36 6.27 -11.57 3.36
N ASP A 37 7.27 -11.78 4.22
CA ASP A 37 8.51 -12.51 3.91
C ASP A 37 8.31 -14.00 3.56
N ARG A 38 7.09 -14.52 3.70
CA ARG A 38 6.70 -15.88 3.30
C ARG A 38 5.89 -15.88 2.00
N GLY A 39 5.74 -14.72 1.36
CA GLY A 39 4.98 -14.56 0.11
C GLY A 39 3.47 -14.52 0.30
N ARG A 40 2.95 -14.50 1.54
CA ARG A 40 1.50 -14.34 1.77
C ARG A 40 1.13 -12.89 1.48
N ALA A 41 0.02 -12.68 0.78
CA ALA A 41 -0.37 -11.37 0.32
C ALA A 41 -1.83 -11.04 0.63
N ASP A 42 -2.10 -9.75 0.85
CA ASP A 42 -3.44 -9.17 0.81
C ASP A 42 -3.44 -7.98 -0.15
N THR A 43 -4.57 -7.76 -0.83
CA THR A 43 -4.73 -6.67 -1.79
C THR A 43 -6.06 -5.95 -1.60
N ARG A 44 -6.04 -4.62 -1.65
CA ARG A 44 -7.22 -3.76 -1.56
C ARG A 44 -7.16 -2.69 -2.64
N LEU A 45 -8.32 -2.35 -3.19
CA LEU A 45 -8.48 -1.21 -4.09
C LEU A 45 -9.03 -0.04 -3.28
N VAL A 46 -8.32 1.08 -3.29
CA VAL A 46 -8.73 2.31 -2.60
C VAL A 46 -8.94 3.42 -3.63
N THR A 47 -9.96 4.24 -3.43
CA THR A 47 -10.21 5.44 -4.25
C THR A 47 -9.84 6.66 -3.42
N ILE A 48 -9.01 7.54 -3.98
CA ILE A 48 -8.57 8.79 -3.39
C ILE A 48 -9.21 9.96 -4.12
N GLU A 49 -9.82 10.86 -3.35
CA GLU A 49 -10.37 12.12 -3.80
C GLU A 49 -9.92 13.24 -2.84
N TRP A 50 -9.07 14.15 -3.33
CA TRP A 50 -8.73 15.41 -2.68
C TRP A 50 -9.94 16.33 -2.79
N VAL A 51 -10.43 16.76 -1.63
CA VAL A 51 -11.51 17.73 -1.52
C VAL A 51 -10.86 19.08 -1.22
N ASN A 52 -11.27 20.11 -1.95
CA ASN A 52 -10.80 21.49 -1.74
C ASN A 52 -11.42 22.12 -0.50
#